data_AF-A0A1N7QBK1-F1
#
_entry.id   AF-A0A1N7QBK1-F1
#
_cell.length_a   1.000
_cell.length_b   1.000
_cell.length_c   1.000
_cell.angle_alpha   90.00
_cell.angle_beta   90.00
_cell.angle_gamma   90.00
#
_symmetry.space_group_name_H-M   'P 1'
#
loop_
_entity.id
_entity.type
_entity.pdbx_description
1 polymer ?
#
loop_
_entity_poly.entity_id
_entity_poly.type
_entity_poly.pdbx_seq_one_letter_code
_entity_poly.pdbx_strand_id
1 'polypeptide(L)'
;MSRKNQFIKVHPQSFDNLMKAVKKFEKTNPAIKVKNMKLSKFLVEVSDYQNSTATIAYQVKRAILLVYGDRDTDPLTIDDNINMSTYGFSDPENYNDLTASFNKIAKSQNPSARKLLRKEVRACVKVKNCVELVRKVSDVSPTKVNVK
;
A
#
# COMPACT_ATOMS: atom_id res chain seq x y z
N MET A 1 26.10 -12.42 -11.81
CA MET A 1 25.30 -11.60 -12.76
C MET A 1 23.90 -11.42 -12.19
N SER A 2 23.56 -10.24 -11.70
CA SER A 2 22.21 -9.95 -11.19
C SER A 2 21.28 -9.73 -12.37
N ARG A 3 20.26 -10.59 -12.55
CA ARG A 3 19.20 -10.37 -13.54
C ARG A 3 18.40 -9.15 -13.10
N LYS A 4 18.71 -7.98 -13.67
CA LYS A 4 17.83 -6.82 -13.54
C LYS A 4 16.50 -7.22 -14.15
N ASN A 5 15.45 -7.34 -13.32
CA ASN A 5 14.09 -7.46 -13.81
C ASN A 5 13.84 -6.26 -14.73
N GLN A 6 13.65 -6.51 -16.02
CA GLN A 6 13.34 -5.47 -17.00
C GLN A 6 11.88 -5.10 -16.79
N PHE A 7 11.64 -3.98 -16.12
CA PHE A 7 10.30 -3.42 -15.97
C PHE A 7 9.95 -2.61 -17.22
N ILE A 8 8.73 -2.78 -17.74
CA ILE A 8 8.20 -1.98 -18.84
C ILE A 8 7.51 -0.77 -18.24
N LYS A 9 8.03 0.43 -18.50
CA LYS A 9 7.37 1.69 -18.15
C LYS A 9 6.20 1.92 -19.10
N VAL A 10 4.98 2.01 -18.56
CA VAL A 10 3.76 2.25 -19.34
C VAL A 10 3.14 3.58 -18.89
N HIS A 11 2.68 4.38 -19.85
CA HIS A 11 1.95 5.61 -19.55
C HIS A 11 0.66 5.31 -18.75
N PRO A 12 0.32 6.07 -17.69
CA PRO A 12 -0.75 5.70 -16.76
C PRO A 12 -2.11 5.46 -17.43
N GLN A 13 -2.52 6.40 -18.30
CA GLN A 13 -3.78 6.29 -19.04
C GLN A 13 -3.83 5.03 -19.93
N SER A 14 -2.69 4.67 -20.54
CA SER A 14 -2.59 3.52 -21.43
C SER A 14 -2.69 2.22 -20.64
N PHE A 15 -2.09 2.19 -19.45
CA PHE A 15 -2.22 1.04 -18.55
C PHE A 15 -3.65 0.91 -18.00
N ASP A 16 -4.31 2.00 -17.61
CA ASP A 16 -5.71 1.97 -17.17
C ASP A 16 -6.66 1.48 -18.27
N ASN A 17 -6.45 1.93 -19.51
CA ASN A 17 -7.23 1.48 -20.65
C ASN A 17 -7.01 -0.02 -20.92
N LEU A 18 -5.76 -0.49 -20.89
CA LEU A 18 -5.42 -1.91 -20.95
C LEU A 18 -6.12 -2.67 -19.83
N MET A 19 -6.11 -2.15 -18.61
CA MET A 19 -6.68 -2.82 -17.46
C MET A 19 -8.20 -2.95 -17.54
N LYS A 20 -8.88 -1.90 -18.01
CA LYS A 20 -10.31 -1.93 -18.28
C LYS A 20 -10.65 -2.97 -19.35
N ALA A 21 -9.87 -3.04 -20.43
CA ALA A 21 -10.08 -4.00 -21.51
C ALA A 21 -9.89 -5.45 -21.02
N VAL A 22 -8.80 -5.73 -20.29
CA VAL A 22 -8.52 -7.08 -19.74
C VAL A 22 -9.58 -7.50 -18.75
N LYS A 23 -9.98 -6.62 -17.82
CA LYS A 23 -11.07 -6.92 -16.86
C LYS A 23 -12.41 -7.16 -17.56
N LYS A 24 -12.72 -6.43 -18.63
CA LYS A 24 -13.93 -6.64 -19.43
C LYS A 24 -13.89 -8.00 -20.12
N PHE A 25 -12.76 -8.36 -20.71
CA PHE A 25 -12.55 -9.66 -21.34
C PHE A 25 -12.72 -10.82 -20.35
N GLU A 26 -12.06 -10.75 -19.18
CA GLU A 26 -12.11 -11.80 -18.15
C GLU A 26 -13.48 -11.96 -17.47
N LYS A 27 -14.42 -11.02 -17.67
CA LYS A 27 -15.82 -11.15 -17.19
C LYS A 27 -16.65 -12.03 -18.10
N THR A 28 -16.39 -11.98 -19.41
CA THR A 28 -17.23 -12.63 -20.43
C THR A 28 -16.55 -13.84 -21.05
N ASN A 29 -15.27 -14.06 -20.76
CA ASN A 29 -14.48 -15.15 -21.32
C ASN A 29 -13.71 -15.88 -20.21
N PRO A 30 -13.27 -17.13 -20.47
CA PRO A 30 -12.30 -17.80 -19.61
C PRO A 30 -11.08 -16.91 -19.38
N ALA A 31 -10.73 -16.69 -18.12
CA ALA A 31 -9.65 -15.79 -17.76
C ALA A 31 -8.31 -16.30 -18.30
N ILE A 32 -7.55 -15.43 -18.98
CA ILE A 32 -6.15 -15.72 -19.34
C ILE A 32 -5.37 -15.85 -18.05
N LYS A 33 -4.69 -16.98 -17.85
CA LYS A 33 -3.89 -17.25 -16.66
C LYS A 33 -2.40 -17.16 -16.97
N VAL A 34 -1.68 -16.45 -16.11
CA VAL A 34 -0.22 -16.49 -16.02
C VAL A 34 0.11 -17.31 -14.79
N LYS A 35 0.61 -18.54 -15.01
CA LYS A 35 0.67 -19.58 -13.95
C LYS A 35 -0.72 -19.78 -13.32
N ASN A 36 -0.85 -19.45 -12.03
CA ASN A 36 -2.07 -19.63 -11.24
C ASN A 36 -2.86 -18.32 -11.06
N MET A 37 -2.47 -17.24 -11.71
CA MET A 37 -3.05 -15.91 -11.53
C MET A 37 -3.73 -15.41 -12.81
N LYS A 38 -4.85 -14.68 -12.66
CA LYS A 38 -5.48 -13.97 -13.77
C LYS A 38 -4.52 -12.94 -14.36
N LEU A 39 -4.59 -12.71 -15.66
CA LEU A 39 -3.76 -11.73 -16.37
C LEU A 39 -3.92 -10.34 -15.74
N SER A 40 -5.14 -9.96 -15.36
CA SER A 40 -5.39 -8.70 -14.67
C SER A 40 -4.61 -8.55 -13.36
N LYS A 41 -4.51 -9.64 -12.58
CA LYS A 41 -3.77 -9.67 -11.31
C LYS A 41 -2.27 -9.65 -11.56
N PHE A 42 -1.80 -10.46 -12.51
CA PHE A 42 -0.39 -10.49 -12.91
C PHE A 42 0.09 -9.11 -13.37
N LEU A 43 -0.66 -8.45 -14.25
CA LEU A 43 -0.32 -7.12 -14.78
C LEU A 43 -0.17 -6.09 -13.67
N VAL A 44 -1.04 -6.11 -12.65
CA VAL A 44 -0.90 -5.25 -11.47
C VAL A 44 0.34 -5.59 -10.64
N GLU A 45 0.66 -6.88 -10.49
CA GLU A 45 1.84 -7.32 -9.71
C GLU A 45 3.18 -7.03 -10.39
N VAL A 46 3.24 -7.07 -11.72
CA VAL A 46 4.47 -6.81 -12.48
C VAL A 46 4.58 -5.39 -13.01
N SER A 47 3.47 -4.64 -13.06
CA SER A 47 3.52 -3.23 -13.43
C SER A 47 4.24 -2.45 -12.36
N ASP A 48 5.25 -1.69 -12.77
CA ASP A 48 5.69 -0.51 -12.03
C ASP A 48 4.66 0.62 -12.24
N TYR A 49 3.39 0.33 -11.94
CA TYR A 49 2.33 1.34 -11.87
C TYR A 49 2.58 2.14 -10.59
N GLN A 50 3.62 2.96 -10.72
CA GLN A 50 4.24 3.86 -9.78
C GLN A 50 5.10 3.18 -8.69
N ASN A 51 6.40 3.46 -8.73
CA ASN A 51 7.01 4.38 -7.76
C ASN A 51 5.97 5.42 -7.31
N SER A 52 5.12 5.03 -6.37
CA SER A 52 4.06 5.84 -5.81
C SER A 52 4.67 7.15 -5.33
N THR A 53 4.44 8.26 -6.04
CA THR A 53 4.58 9.61 -5.48
C THR A 53 3.57 9.85 -4.36
N ALA A 54 2.60 8.93 -4.20
CA ALA A 54 1.70 8.94 -3.07
C ALA A 54 2.51 8.85 -1.78
N THR A 55 2.40 9.91 -1.01
CA THR A 55 3.07 10.08 0.27
C THR A 55 2.71 8.94 1.22
N ILE A 56 3.54 8.70 2.23
CA ILE A 56 3.21 7.76 3.32
C ILE A 56 1.81 8.03 3.88
N ALA A 57 1.41 9.31 3.98
CA ALA A 57 0.09 9.70 4.42
C ALA A 57 -1.02 9.13 3.52
N TYR A 58 -0.89 9.28 2.19
CA TYR A 58 -1.86 8.71 1.25
C TYR A 58 -1.95 7.17 1.39
N GLN A 59 -0.80 6.50 1.44
CA GLN A 59 -0.75 5.03 1.50
C GLN A 59 -1.35 4.48 2.80
N VAL A 60 -1.11 5.15 3.92
CA VAL A 60 -1.69 4.81 5.22
C VAL A 60 -3.20 5.01 5.21
N LYS A 61 -3.70 6.15 4.73
CA LYS A 61 -5.14 6.42 4.62
C LYS A 61 -5.83 5.42 3.70
N ARG A 62 -5.20 5.06 2.58
CA ARG A 62 -5.70 4.02 1.68
C ARG A 62 -5.80 2.66 2.38
N ALA A 63 -4.79 2.28 3.16
CA ALA A 63 -4.83 1.01 3.90
C ALA A 63 -5.95 0.99 4.94
N ILE A 64 -6.20 2.10 5.63
CA ILE A 64 -7.31 2.25 6.59
C ILE A 64 -8.66 2.03 5.89
N LEU A 65 -8.91 2.73 4.78
CA LEU A 65 -10.15 2.60 4.00
C LEU A 65 -10.36 1.18 3.46
N LEU A 66 -9.30 0.55 2.93
CA LEU A 66 -9.39 -0.80 2.40
C LEU A 66 -9.73 -1.86 3.45
N VAL A 67 -9.14 -1.77 4.66
CA VAL A 67 -9.44 -2.69 5.76
C VAL A 67 -10.87 -2.43 6.28
N TYR A 68 -11.33 -1.18 6.26
CA TYR A 68 -12.71 -0.82 6.56
C TYR A 68 -13.72 -1.31 5.49
N GLY A 69 -13.25 -1.63 4.29
CA GLY A 69 -14.09 -2.07 3.17
C GLY A 69 -14.51 -0.94 2.21
N ASP A 70 -14.06 0.29 2.43
CA ASP A 70 -14.29 1.42 1.54
C ASP A 70 -13.21 1.48 0.44
N ARG A 71 -13.64 1.34 -0.81
CA ARG A 71 -12.76 1.31 -1.98
C ARG A 71 -12.86 2.53 -2.88
N ASP A 72 -13.86 3.37 -2.62
CA ASP A 72 -14.29 4.43 -3.53
C ASP A 72 -13.89 5.82 -3.00
N THR A 73 -13.76 5.99 -1.68
CA THR A 73 -13.29 7.24 -1.09
C THR A 73 -11.83 7.52 -1.45
N ASP A 74 -11.55 8.75 -1.88
CA ASP A 74 -10.19 9.22 -2.13
C ASP A 74 -9.45 9.41 -0.78
N PRO A 75 -8.30 8.74 -0.55
CA PRO A 75 -7.53 8.93 0.66
C PRO A 75 -7.12 10.40 0.92
N LEU A 76 -7.03 11.27 -0.09
CA LEU A 76 -6.71 12.68 0.11
C LEU A 76 -7.81 13.47 0.84
N THR A 77 -9.05 13.00 0.81
CA THR A 77 -10.19 13.69 1.46
C THR A 77 -10.38 13.28 2.92
N ILE A 78 -9.61 12.30 3.41
CA ILE A 78 -9.69 11.86 4.80
C ILE A 78 -8.96 12.85 5.71
N ASP A 79 -9.66 13.41 6.69
CA ASP A 79 -9.09 14.27 7.72
C ASP A 79 -8.17 13.46 8.66
N ASP A 80 -6.97 13.98 8.87
CA ASP A 80 -5.95 13.46 9.79
C ASP A 80 -6.44 13.37 11.25
N ASN A 81 -7.42 14.19 11.63
CA ASN A 81 -7.96 14.28 12.98
C ASN A 81 -9.09 13.28 13.26
N ILE A 82 -9.59 12.56 12.24
CA ILE A 82 -10.60 11.53 12.43
C ILE A 82 -10.07 10.44 13.36
N ASN A 83 -10.93 10.02 14.30
CA ASN A 83 -10.63 8.92 15.20
C ASN A 83 -10.64 7.59 14.43
N MET A 84 -9.66 6.73 14.74
CA MET A 84 -9.59 5.38 14.18
C MET A 84 -10.80 4.53 14.54
N SER A 85 -11.47 4.83 15.66
CA SER A 85 -12.72 4.16 16.06
C SER A 85 -13.88 4.39 15.09
N THR A 86 -13.85 5.46 14.29
CA THR A 86 -14.87 5.74 13.26
C THR A 86 -14.86 4.68 12.16
N TYR A 87 -13.72 4.05 11.88
CA TYR A 87 -13.58 2.99 10.89
C TYR A 87 -13.91 1.60 11.44
N GLY A 88 -14.64 1.52 12.56
CA GLY A 88 -15.18 0.25 13.05
C GLY A 88 -14.14 -0.82 13.34
N PHE A 89 -12.92 -0.45 13.76
CA PHE A 89 -11.88 -1.41 14.17
C PHE A 89 -12.17 -2.05 15.53
N SER A 90 -13.42 -2.45 15.77
CA SER A 90 -13.83 -3.24 16.94
C SER A 90 -13.31 -4.67 16.84
N ASP A 91 -13.15 -5.21 15.63
CA ASP A 91 -12.57 -6.52 15.40
C ASP A 91 -11.04 -6.50 15.61
N PRO A 92 -10.52 -7.31 16.55
CA PRO A 92 -9.10 -7.53 16.70
C PRO A 92 -8.38 -7.86 15.37
N GLU A 93 -8.98 -8.66 14.48
CA GLU A 93 -8.36 -9.12 13.23
C GLU A 93 -8.05 -8.00 12.24
N ASN A 94 -8.86 -6.93 12.20
CA ASN A 94 -8.61 -5.76 11.35
C ASN A 94 -7.25 -5.10 11.66
N TYR A 95 -6.80 -5.17 12.92
CA TYR A 95 -5.48 -4.67 13.30
C TYR A 95 -4.33 -5.56 12.80
N ASN A 96 -4.55 -6.85 12.54
CA ASN A 96 -3.53 -7.70 11.93
C ASN A 96 -3.28 -7.28 10.47
N ASP A 97 -4.35 -7.07 9.71
CA ASP A 97 -4.27 -6.66 8.30
C ASP A 97 -3.72 -5.23 8.14
N LEU A 98 -4.14 -4.33 9.03
CA LEU A 98 -3.60 -2.98 9.06
C LEU A 98 -2.10 -2.98 9.42
N THR A 99 -1.69 -3.81 10.37
CA THR A 99 -0.27 -3.97 10.73
C THR A 99 0.55 -4.54 9.58
N ALA A 100 0.03 -5.54 8.85
CA ALA A 100 0.69 -6.09 7.68
C ALA A 100 0.86 -5.04 6.57
N SER A 101 -0.20 -4.25 6.33
CA SER A 101 -0.20 -3.18 5.33
C SER A 101 0.79 -2.07 5.67
N PHE A 102 0.82 -1.60 6.91
CA PHE A 102 1.76 -0.57 7.38
C PHE A 102 3.22 -1.02 7.29
N ASN A 103 3.49 -2.29 7.63
CA ASN A 103 4.82 -2.87 7.46
C ASN A 103 5.26 -2.92 5.99
N LYS A 104 4.34 -3.25 5.07
CA LYS A 104 4.62 -3.24 3.64
C LYS A 104 4.92 -1.82 3.13
N ILE A 105 4.12 -0.84 3.58
CA ILE A 105 4.35 0.58 3.28
C ILE A 105 5.74 0.99 3.76
N ALA A 106 6.07 0.73 5.03
CA ALA A 106 7.36 1.10 5.60
C ALA A 106 8.55 0.49 4.84
N LYS A 107 8.47 -0.82 4.52
CA LYS A 107 9.50 -1.52 3.75
C LYS A 107 9.66 -1.02 2.31
N SER A 108 8.57 -0.58 1.69
CA SER A 108 8.62 -0.04 0.32
C SER A 108 9.38 1.29 0.25
N GLN A 109 9.34 2.08 1.33
CA GLN A 109 10.06 3.35 1.43
C GLN A 109 11.50 3.15 1.92
N ASN A 110 11.70 2.22 2.86
CA ASN A 110 13.00 1.86 3.39
C ASN A 110 13.07 0.35 3.61
N PRO A 111 13.83 -0.40 2.79
CA PRO A 111 13.96 -1.86 2.94
C PRO A 111 14.47 -2.31 4.32
N SER A 112 15.19 -1.43 5.02
CA SER A 112 15.72 -1.65 6.38
C SER A 112 14.75 -1.20 7.50
N ALA A 113 13.54 -0.75 7.16
CA ALA A 113 12.54 -0.36 8.14
C ALA A 113 12.24 -1.50 9.11
N ARG A 114 12.22 -1.18 10.42
CA ARG A 114 11.86 -2.16 11.45
C ARG A 114 10.42 -2.64 11.27
N LYS A 115 10.13 -3.84 11.78
CA LYS A 115 8.75 -4.34 11.81
C LYS A 115 7.95 -3.61 12.91
N LEU A 116 6.82 -3.05 12.53
CA LEU A 116 5.77 -2.55 13.42
C LEU A 116 5.01 -3.72 14.07
N LEU A 117 4.75 -3.59 15.36
CA LEU A 117 3.95 -4.51 16.14
C LEU A 117 2.48 -4.06 16.17
N ARG A 118 1.56 -5.03 16.27
CA ARG A 118 0.12 -4.77 16.36
C ARG A 118 -0.27 -3.83 17.49
N LYS A 119 0.41 -3.92 18.65
CA LYS A 119 0.17 -3.03 19.79
C LYS A 119 0.47 -1.57 19.47
N GLU A 120 1.44 -1.30 18.59
CA GLU A 120 1.80 0.06 18.18
C GLU A 120 0.74 0.63 17.24
N VAL A 121 0.22 -0.18 16.33
CA VAL A 121 -0.87 0.19 15.42
C VAL A 121 -2.18 0.42 16.20
N ARG A 122 -2.45 -0.40 17.23
CA ARG A 122 -3.59 -0.20 18.15
C ARG A 122 -3.51 1.08 18.97
N ALA A 123 -2.31 1.57 19.25
CA ALA A 123 -2.12 2.81 19.99
C ALA A 123 -2.43 4.07 19.15
N CYS A 124 -2.65 3.93 17.85
CA CYS A 124 -3.05 5.04 17.00
C CYS A 124 -4.52 5.41 17.25
N VAL A 125 -4.75 6.51 17.96
CA VAL A 125 -6.10 7.02 18.24
C VAL A 125 -6.68 7.74 17.02
N LYS A 126 -5.86 8.51 16.30
CA LYS A 126 -6.24 9.26 15.09
C LYS A 126 -5.50 8.79 13.86
N VAL A 127 -6.04 9.10 12.67
CA VAL A 127 -5.40 8.83 11.37
C VAL A 127 -3.97 9.39 11.34
N LYS A 128 -3.77 10.63 11.82
CA LYS A 128 -2.45 11.26 11.92
C LYS A 128 -1.43 10.40 12.69
N ASN A 129 -1.84 9.76 13.79
CA ASN A 129 -0.94 8.93 14.58
C ASN A 129 -0.45 7.70 13.80
N CYS A 130 -1.32 7.11 12.96
CA CYS A 130 -0.93 6.02 12.07
C CYS A 130 0.10 6.49 11.03
N VAL A 131 -0.15 7.65 10.43
CA VAL A 131 0.75 8.25 9.42
C VAL A 131 2.13 8.51 10.02
N GLU A 132 2.17 9.13 11.20
CA GLU A 132 3.41 9.43 11.92
C GLU A 132 4.17 8.16 12.34
N LEU A 133 3.44 7.13 12.80
CA LEU A 133 4.05 5.85 13.17
C LEU A 133 4.78 5.20 11.98
N VAL A 134 4.10 5.12 10.83
CA VAL A 134 4.70 4.55 9.62
C VAL A 134 5.85 5.42 9.13
N ARG A 135 5.67 6.75 9.10
CA ARG A 135 6.74 7.68 8.71
C ARG A 135 7.99 7.51 9.58
N LYS A 136 7.86 7.46 10.91
CA LYS A 136 9.00 7.26 11.83
C LYS A 136 9.76 5.96 11.58
N VAL A 137 9.08 4.92 11.12
CA VAL A 137 9.69 3.61 10.88
C VAL A 137 10.29 3.50 9.47
N SER A 138 9.71 4.23 8.51
CA SER A 138 10.27 4.41 7.17
C SER A 138 11.51 5.31 7.18
N ASP A 139 11.47 6.40 7.96
CA ASP A 139 12.53 7.41 8.05
C ASP A 139 13.58 6.97 9.07
N VAL A 140 14.48 6.07 8.66
CA VAL A 140 15.80 6.01 9.28
C VAL A 140 16.64 7.04 8.53
N SER A 141 16.79 8.24 9.10
CA SER A 141 17.75 9.22 8.59
C SER A 141 19.09 8.52 8.36
N PRO A 142 19.83 8.78 7.27
CA PRO A 142 21.25 8.55 7.25
C PRO A 142 21.84 9.56 8.25
N THR A 143 21.78 9.25 9.53
CA THR A 143 22.69 9.86 10.50
C THR A 143 24.05 9.42 10.00
N LYS A 144 24.78 10.36 9.38
CA LYS A 144 26.18 10.20 9.05
C LYS A 144 26.84 9.55 10.25
N VAL A 145 27.19 8.28 10.14
CA VAL A 145 28.15 7.67 11.04
C VAL A 145 29.47 8.33 10.65
N ASN A 146 29.75 9.48 11.26
CA ASN A 146 31.10 10.00 11.31
C ASN A 146 31.86 9.02 12.20
N VAL A 147 32.50 8.05 11.57
CA VAL A 147 33.60 7.31 12.19
C VAL A 147 34.73 8.34 12.32
N LYS A 148 34.94 8.83 13.55
CA LYS A 148 36.25 9.34 13.94
C LYS A 148 37.08 8.17 14.45
#